data_AF-A0A942E3D7-F1
#
_entry.id   AF-A0A942E3D7-F1
#
_cell.length_a   1.000
_cell.length_b   1.000
_cell.length_c   1.000
_cell.angle_alpha   90.00
_cell.angle_beta   90.00
_cell.angle_gamma   90.00
#
_symmetry.space_group_name_H-M   'P 1'
#
loop_
_entity.id
_entity.type
_entity.pdbx_description
1 polymer ?
#
loop_
_entity_poly.entity_id
_entity_poly.type
_entity_poly.pdbx_seq_one_letter_code
_entity_poly.pdbx_strand_id
1 'polypeptide(L)'
;MTEIVVDTSAFVAIFKREPEAPSLRERLNSAGTVLVPACCLVELALLRRLHPQLLDWAQELCLKASYSLIELTLEEAQLAVKAAKNTARAQGTQHSSISATASSMPRRSTGRCPCSSSAPIFPEPT
;
A
#
# COMPACT_ATOMS: atom_id res chain seq x y z
N MET A 1 -20.54 7.97 13.40
CA MET A 1 -19.56 6.88 13.65
C MET A 1 -18.76 6.69 12.38
N THR A 2 -17.45 6.47 12.50
CA THR A 2 -16.56 6.30 11.34
C THR A 2 -16.28 4.82 11.13
N GLU A 3 -16.47 4.35 9.91
CA GLU A 3 -16.11 3.00 9.49
C GLU A 3 -14.77 3.03 8.76
N ILE A 4 -13.91 2.06 9.04
CA ILE A 4 -12.61 1.92 8.39
C ILE A 4 -12.52 0.53 7.77
N VAL A 5 -12.16 0.48 6.48
CA VAL A 5 -11.75 -0.76 5.82
C VAL A 5 -10.24 -0.88 5.90
N VAL A 6 -9.74 -2.01 6.38
CA VAL A 6 -8.31 -2.27 6.56
C VAL A 6 -7.84 -3.22 5.47
N ASP A 7 -6.81 -2.83 4.74
CA ASP A 7 -6.18 -3.65 3.72
C ASP A 7 -4.95 -4.40 4.26
N THR A 8 -4.39 -5.27 3.43
CA THR A 8 -3.18 -6.05 3.75
C THR A 8 -2.00 -5.15 4.09
N SER A 9 -1.84 -4.02 3.39
CA SER A 9 -0.70 -3.13 3.59
C SER A 9 -0.71 -2.48 4.97
N ALA A 10 -1.88 -2.09 5.49
CA ALA A 10 -2.01 -1.57 6.86
C ALA A 10 -1.60 -2.60 7.92
N PHE A 11 -2.00 -3.88 7.77
CA PHE A 11 -1.54 -4.94 8.67
C PHE A 11 -0.02 -5.10 8.62
N VAL A 12 0.56 -5.11 7.43
CA VAL A 12 2.02 -5.24 7.24
C VAL A 12 2.76 -4.07 7.87
N ALA A 13 2.29 -2.83 7.67
CA ALA A 13 2.89 -1.63 8.23
C ALA A 13 2.89 -1.66 9.77
N ILE A 14 1.75 -2.03 10.37
CA ILE A 14 1.63 -2.17 11.83
C ILE A 14 2.55 -3.30 12.34
N PHE A 15 2.56 -4.45 11.67
CA PHE A 15 3.39 -5.60 12.04
C PHE A 15 4.89 -5.26 12.01
N LYS A 16 5.34 -4.62 10.94
CA LYS A 16 6.74 -4.21 10.75
C LYS A 16 7.15 -3.02 11.60
N ARG A 17 6.21 -2.39 12.33
CA ARG A 17 6.44 -1.19 13.14
C ARG A 17 7.02 -0.06 12.30
N GLU A 18 6.44 0.13 11.11
CA GLU A 18 6.76 1.29 10.28
C GLU A 18 6.45 2.59 11.03
N PRO A 19 7.09 3.73 10.69
CA PRO A 19 6.88 4.99 11.39
C PRO A 19 5.41 5.38 11.57
N GLU A 20 4.55 4.99 10.63
CA GLU A 20 3.11 5.24 10.59
C GLU A 20 2.30 4.29 11.49
N ALA A 21 2.87 3.16 11.93
CA ALA A 21 2.17 2.11 12.69
C ALA A 21 1.44 2.62 13.95
N PRO A 22 2.01 3.50 14.79
CA PRO A 22 1.30 4.02 15.95
C PRO A 22 0.02 4.76 15.55
N SER A 23 0.10 5.64 14.55
CA SER A 23 -1.05 6.40 14.06
C SER A 23 -2.12 5.51 13.41
N LEU A 24 -1.71 4.46 12.69
CA LEU A 24 -2.63 3.49 12.12
C LEU A 24 -3.37 2.76 13.25
N ARG A 25 -2.65 2.29 14.26
CA ARG A 25 -3.24 1.57 15.39
C ARG A 25 -4.18 2.44 16.21
N GLU A 26 -3.84 3.70 16.46
CA GLU A 26 -4.72 4.65 17.14
C GLU A 26 -6.01 4.88 16.35
N ARG A 27 -5.90 5.10 15.03
CA ARG A 27 -7.07 5.28 14.16
C ARG A 27 -7.99 4.07 14.21
N LEU A 28 -7.46 2.86 14.13
CA LEU A 28 -8.24 1.63 14.22
C LEU A 28 -8.93 1.48 15.58
N ASN A 29 -8.23 1.79 16.68
CA ASN A 29 -8.81 1.72 18.03
C ASN A 29 -9.90 2.77 18.27
N SER A 30 -9.83 3.91 17.59
CA SER A 30 -10.82 5.00 17.70
C SER A 30 -12.01 4.87 16.75
N ALA A 31 -11.97 3.92 15.80
CA ALA A 31 -13.01 3.73 14.82
C ALA A 31 -14.28 3.14 15.46
N GLY A 32 -15.44 3.51 14.93
CA GLY A 32 -16.70 2.89 15.37
C GLY A 32 -16.81 1.44 14.89
N THR A 33 -16.38 1.20 13.66
CA THR A 33 -16.37 -0.13 13.04
C THR A 33 -15.08 -0.29 12.24
N VAL A 34 -14.45 -1.45 12.37
CA VAL A 34 -13.29 -1.85 11.55
C VAL A 34 -13.67 -3.07 10.75
N LEU A 35 -13.61 -2.94 9.43
CA LEU A 35 -13.95 -3.96 8.46
C LEU A 35 -12.67 -4.50 7.82
N VAL A 36 -12.55 -5.83 7.74
CA VAL A 36 -11.42 -6.52 7.13
C VAL A 36 -11.95 -7.36 5.97
N PRO A 37 -11.61 -7.05 4.71
CA PRO A 37 -11.98 -7.89 3.58
C PRO A 37 -11.39 -9.30 3.70
N ALA A 38 -12.17 -10.33 3.39
CA ALA A 38 -11.70 -11.72 3.43
C ALA A 38 -10.48 -11.97 2.55
N CYS A 39 -10.35 -11.24 1.43
CA CYS A 39 -9.17 -11.32 0.56
C CYS A 39 -7.87 -10.89 1.27
N CYS A 40 -7.94 -10.00 2.27
CA CYS A 40 -6.75 -9.60 3.03
C CYS A 40 -6.16 -10.77 3.80
N LEU A 41 -6.98 -11.66 4.37
CA LEU A 41 -6.45 -12.85 5.05
C LEU A 41 -5.73 -13.80 4.07
N VAL A 42 -6.24 -13.92 2.84
CA VAL A 42 -5.58 -14.70 1.78
C VAL A 42 -4.24 -14.08 1.42
N GLU A 43 -4.18 -12.76 1.21
CA GLU A 43 -2.92 -12.06 0.91
C GLU A 43 -1.90 -12.18 2.04
N LEU A 44 -2.32 -12.02 3.30
CA LEU A 44 -1.46 -12.24 4.46
C LEU A 44 -0.95 -13.69 4.53
N ALA A 45 -1.78 -14.67 4.18
CA ALA A 45 -1.37 -16.07 4.10
C ALA A 45 -0.29 -16.28 3.02
N LEU A 46 -0.39 -15.63 1.87
CA LEU A 46 0.64 -15.67 0.82
C LEU A 46 1.95 -15.01 1.29
N LEU A 47 1.86 -13.96 2.12
CA LEU A 47 3.02 -13.28 2.70
C LEU A 47 3.72 -14.08 3.80
N ARG A 48 3.17 -15.21 4.28
CA ARG A 48 3.81 -16.07 5.30
C ARG A 48 5.20 -16.56 4.88
N ARG A 49 5.46 -16.71 3.58
CA ARG A 49 6.80 -17.07 3.07
C ARG A 49 7.86 -16.04 3.44
N LEU A 50 7.47 -14.77 3.58
CA LEU A 50 8.35 -13.67 3.95
C LEU A 50 8.31 -13.41 5.46
N HIS A 51 7.12 -13.53 6.06
CA HIS A 51 6.87 -13.26 7.48
C HIS A 51 6.00 -14.36 8.09
N PRO A 52 6.60 -15.45 8.61
CA PRO A 52 5.84 -16.64 9.03
C PRO A 52 4.75 -16.39 10.07
N GLN A 53 4.97 -15.39 10.94
CA GLN A 53 4.08 -15.04 12.05
C GLN A 53 3.00 -14.00 11.68
N LEU A 54 3.07 -13.40 10.49
CA LEU A 54 2.22 -12.27 10.11
C LEU A 54 0.73 -12.63 10.11
N LEU A 55 0.37 -13.79 9.55
CA LEU A 55 -1.02 -14.23 9.49
C LEU A 55 -1.58 -14.46 10.90
N ASP A 56 -0.86 -15.23 11.72
CA ASP A 56 -1.31 -15.59 13.07
C ASP A 56 -1.46 -14.33 13.94
N TRP A 57 -0.49 -13.41 13.84
CA TRP A 57 -0.57 -12.09 14.49
C TRP A 57 -1.78 -11.26 14.04
N ALA A 58 -2.05 -11.21 12.73
CA ALA A 58 -3.17 -10.43 12.20
C ALA A 58 -4.52 -11.03 12.62
N GLN A 59 -4.65 -12.37 12.63
CA GLN A 59 -5.84 -13.06 13.11
C GLN A 59 -6.09 -12.77 14.58
N GLU A 60 -5.05 -12.81 15.42
CA GLU A 60 -5.18 -12.42 16.83
C GLU A 60 -5.63 -10.97 17.00
N LEU A 61 -5.10 -10.05 16.18
CA LEU A 61 -5.49 -8.64 16.23
C LEU A 61 -6.97 -8.48 15.87
N CYS A 62 -7.43 -9.14 14.79
CA CYS A 62 -8.83 -9.12 14.39
C CYS A 62 -9.76 -9.67 15.48
N LEU A 63 -9.38 -10.78 16.12
CA LEU A 63 -10.16 -11.41 17.19
C LEU A 63 -10.23 -10.54 18.45
N LYS A 64 -9.11 -9.90 18.84
CA LYS A 64 -9.03 -9.08 20.06
C LYS A 64 -9.69 -7.72 19.91
N ALA A 65 -9.68 -7.14 18.72
CA ALA A 65 -10.12 -5.76 18.49
C ALA A 65 -11.54 -5.65 17.91
N SER A 66 -12.33 -6.73 17.94
CA SER A 66 -13.71 -6.78 17.41
C SER A 66 -13.80 -6.34 15.95
N TYR A 67 -12.81 -6.69 15.13
CA TYR A 67 -12.85 -6.39 13.70
C TYR A 67 -13.83 -7.33 13.01
N SER A 68 -14.61 -6.79 12.08
CA SER A 68 -15.59 -7.57 11.32
C SER A 68 -14.95 -8.04 10.02
N LEU A 69 -14.86 -9.36 9.84
CA LEU A 69 -14.46 -9.95 8.56
C LEU A 69 -15.64 -9.82 7.59
N ILE A 70 -15.41 -9.19 6.43
CA ILE A 70 -16.43 -9.03 5.40
C ILE A 70 -16.13 -9.93 4.21
N GLU A 71 -17.17 -10.58 3.70
CA GLU A 71 -17.10 -11.38 2.48
C GLU A 71 -16.94 -10.47 1.27
N LEU A 72 -16.20 -10.94 0.26
CA LEU A 72 -16.10 -10.23 -1.02
C LEU A 72 -17.21 -10.72 -1.94
N THR A 73 -18.13 -9.84 -2.28
CA THR A 73 -19.22 -10.17 -3.22
C THR A 73 -18.71 -10.22 -4.67
N LEU A 74 -19.45 -10.90 -5.54
CA LEU A 74 -19.14 -10.95 -6.97
C LEU A 74 -19.13 -9.54 -7.60
N GLU A 75 -20.05 -8.68 -7.20
CA GLU A 75 -20.14 -7.31 -7.71
C GLU A 75 -18.90 -6.49 -7.34
N GLU A 76 -18.50 -6.53 -6.06
CA GLU A 76 -17.28 -5.85 -5.60
C GLU A 76 -16.03 -6.38 -6.29
N ALA A 77 -15.93 -7.70 -6.49
CA ALA A 77 -14.85 -8.31 -7.23
C ALA A 77 -14.80 -7.80 -8.68
N GLN A 78 -15.95 -7.69 -9.35
CA GLN A 78 -16.03 -7.14 -10.72
C GLN A 78 -15.62 -5.66 -10.77
N LEU A 79 -16.04 -4.86 -9.79
CA LEU A 79 -15.62 -3.46 -9.66
C LEU A 79 -14.11 -3.35 -9.44
N ALA A 80 -13.54 -4.16 -8.56
CA ALA A 80 -12.10 -4.20 -8.31
C ALA A 80 -11.31 -4.58 -9.57
N VAL A 81 -11.77 -5.58 -10.33
CA VAL A 81 -11.16 -5.96 -11.62
C VAL A 81 -11.23 -4.82 -12.63
N LYS A 82 -12.37 -4.12 -12.74
CA LYS A 82 -12.53 -2.97 -13.63
C LYS A 82 -11.58 -1.84 -13.23
N ALA A 83 -11.48 -1.54 -11.94
CA ALA A 83 -10.56 -0.54 -11.40
C ALA A 83 -9.10 -0.90 -11.72
N ALA A 84 -8.69 -2.14 -11.44
CA ALA A 84 -7.33 -2.62 -11.74
C ALA A 84 -6.98 -2.52 -13.24
N LYS A 85 -7.90 -2.90 -14.13
CA LYS A 85 -7.72 -2.74 -15.59
C LYS A 85 -7.54 -1.28 -16.01
N ASN A 86 -8.30 -0.37 -15.41
CA ASN A 86 -8.20 1.06 -15.73
C ASN A 86 -6.91 1.67 -15.20
N THR A 87 -6.47 1.30 -13.99
CA THR A 87 -5.19 1.71 -13.44
C THR A 87 -4.02 1.16 -14.27
N ALA A 88 -4.07 -0.10 -14.69
CA ALA A 88 -3.07 -0.69 -15.57
C ALA A 88 -3.01 0.00 -16.95
N ARG A 89 -4.17 0.42 -17.50
CA ARG A 89 -4.25 1.21 -18.73
C ARG A 89 -3.66 2.62 -18.57
N ALA A 90 -3.91 3.26 -17.42
CA ALA A 90 -3.28 4.54 -17.08
C ALA A 90 -1.76 4.41 -16.86
N GLN A 91 -1.30 3.27 -16.34
CA GLN A 91 0.13 2.97 -16.17
C GLN A 91 0.83 2.58 -17.48
N GLY A 92 0.09 2.09 -18.49
CA GLY A 92 0.63 1.86 -19.84
C GLY A 92 1.07 3.12 -20.58
N THR A 93 0.73 4.31 -20.07
CA THR A 93 1.22 5.61 -20.58
C THR A 93 2.33 6.23 -19.73
N GLN A 94 2.60 5.71 -18.53
CA GLN A 94 3.74 6.12 -17.70
C GLN A 94 4.28 4.95 -16.88
N HIS A 95 5.29 4.27 -17.43
CA HIS A 95 6.20 3.45 -16.65
C HIS A 95 7.07 4.37 -15.78
N SER A 96 6.56 4.75 -14.61
CA SER A 96 7.41 5.13 -13.49
C SER A 96 6.80 4.54 -12.23
N SER A 97 7.60 3.76 -11.53
CA SER A 97 7.31 3.16 -10.23
C SER A 97 6.81 4.23 -9.26
N ILE A 98 5.53 4.19 -8.90
CA ILE A 98 5.00 5.06 -7.84
C ILE A 98 5.15 4.32 -6.52
N SER A 99 6.29 4.52 -5.87
CA SER A 99 6.35 4.48 -4.41
C SER A 99 5.42 5.59 -3.91
N ALA A 100 4.46 5.25 -3.04
CA ALA A 100 3.56 6.20 -2.42
C ALA A 100 4.37 7.17 -1.55
N THR A 101 4.71 8.34 -2.11
CA THR A 101 5.13 9.50 -1.35
C THR A 101 3.93 10.42 -1.24
N ALA A 102 3.63 10.84 -0.01
CA ALA A 102 2.53 11.71 0.35
C ALA A 102 2.38 12.91 -0.59
N SER A 103 1.18 13.08 -1.15
CA SER A 103 0.80 14.31 -1.83
C SER A 103 0.63 15.43 -0.80
N SER A 104 1.50 16.45 -0.85
CA SER A 104 1.01 17.83 -0.74
C SER A 104 1.88 18.85 -1.51
N MET A 105 1.22 19.45 -2.49
CA MET A 105 1.36 20.77 -3.11
C MET A 105 2.45 21.10 -4.16
N PRO A 106 2.06 21.86 -5.21
CA PRO A 106 2.90 22.16 -6.36
C PRO A 106 3.76 23.39 -6.09
N ARG A 107 5.06 23.33 -6.44
CA ARG A 107 5.84 24.55 -6.69
C ARG A 107 5.87 24.81 -8.19
N ARG A 108 5.37 26.01 -8.50
CA ARG A 108 5.33 26.69 -9.79
C ARG A 108 6.59 26.46 -10.63
N SER A 109 6.34 26.29 -11.92
CA SER A 109 7.32 26.49 -12.97
C SER A 109 7.95 27.87 -12.88
N THR A 110 9.26 27.93 -13.02
CA THR A 110 9.95 28.95 -13.82
C THR A 110 11.41 28.52 -14.02
N GLY A 111 11.81 28.36 -15.29
CA GLY A 111 13.12 28.84 -15.70
C GLY A 111 14.15 27.79 -16.10
N ARG A 112 14.27 27.61 -17.43
CA ARG A 112 15.52 27.46 -18.20
C ARG A 112 16.38 26.21 -17.93
N CYS A 113 16.32 25.30 -18.91
CA CYS A 113 17.51 24.60 -19.40
C CYS A 113 18.59 25.62 -19.80
N PRO A 114 19.86 25.28 -19.56
CA PRO A 114 20.78 25.29 -20.69
C PRO A 114 21.72 24.07 -20.70
N CYS A 115 21.74 23.43 -21.86
CA CYS A 115 22.93 23.12 -22.67
C CYS A 115 24.18 22.49 -22.02
N SER A 116 24.56 21.38 -22.65
CA SER A 116 25.89 21.12 -23.24
C SER A 116 27.06 20.65 -22.36
N SER A 117 27.47 19.43 -22.69
CA SER A 117 28.81 19.02 -23.11
C SER A 117 29.76 18.36 -22.10
N SER A 118 30.25 17.21 -22.59
CA SER A 118 31.58 16.63 -22.39
C SER A 118 31.74 15.61 -21.27
N ALA A 119 31.65 14.33 -21.67
CA ALA A 119 32.40 13.25 -21.05
C ALA A 119 33.92 13.49 -21.18
N PRO A 120 34.72 12.89 -20.30
CA PRO A 120 35.78 12.04 -20.85
C PRO A 120 35.91 10.67 -20.15
N ILE A 121 36.25 9.73 -21.02
CA ILE A 121 36.79 8.39 -20.82
C ILE A 121 38.09 8.44 -20.03
N PHE A 122 38.31 7.50 -19.10
CA PHE A 122 39.64 7.08 -18.63
C PHE A 122 39.58 5.63 -18.10
N PRO A 123 40.72 4.92 -18.04
CA PRO A 123 40.88 3.60 -18.66
C PRO A 123 41.04 2.48 -17.63
N GLU A 124 40.93 1.22 -18.07
CA GLU A 124 41.42 0.09 -17.29
C GLU A 124 42.95 0.04 -17.23
N PRO A 125 43.48 -0.35 -16.06
CA PRO A 125 44.56 -1.34 -15.99
C PRO A 125 44.27 -2.35 -14.84
N THR A 126 44.63 -3.63 -14.87
CA THR A 126 45.56 -4.47 -15.66
C THR A 126 45.19 -5.92 -15.40
#